data_AF-A0A1L6REB7-F1
#
_entry.id   AF-A0A1L6REB7-F1
#
_cell.length_a   1.000
_cell.length_b   1.000
_cell.length_c   1.000
_cell.angle_alpha   90.00
_cell.angle_beta   90.00
_cell.angle_gamma   90.00
#
_symmetry.space_group_name_H-M   'P 1'
#
loop_
_entity.id
_entity.type
_entity.pdbx_description
1 polymer ?
#
loop_
_entity_poly.entity_id
_entity_poly.type
_entity_poly.pdbx_seq_one_letter_code
_entity_poly.pdbx_strand_id
1 'polypeptide(L)' 'MKHFSNIIIGFGKAGKTLAGTLAKHGEEVLIIEKDPNMYGGTCINVCTIR' A
#
# COMPACT_ATOMS: atom_id res chain seq x y z
N MET A 1 2.91 -22.39 0.91
CA MET A 1 3.29 -20.95 0.91
C MET A 1 2.68 -20.32 -0.33
N LYS A 2 2.12 -19.11 -0.23
CA LYS A 2 1.53 -18.42 -1.38
C LYS A 2 2.61 -17.53 -2.02
N HIS A 3 2.77 -17.61 -3.33
CA HIS A 3 3.69 -16.77 -4.09
C HIS A 3 2.95 -15.55 -4.61
N PHE A 4 3.60 -14.39 -4.53
CA PHE A 4 3.11 -13.12 -5.06
C PHE A 4 4.16 -12.54 -5.99
N SER A 5 3.74 -12.11 -7.17
CA SER A 5 4.63 -11.43 -8.13
C SER A 5 4.89 -9.99 -7.74
N ASN A 6 3.89 -9.32 -7.15
CA ASN A 6 3.96 -7.93 -6.75
C ASN A 6 3.86 -7.82 -5.24
N ILE A 7 4.93 -7.36 -4.59
CA ILE A 7 4.99 -7.14 -3.14
C ILE A 7 5.37 -5.69 -2.88
N ILE A 8 4.54 -5.00 -2.10
CA ILE A 8 4.75 -3.60 -1.71
C ILE A 8 4.90 -3.53 -0.20
N ILE A 9 5.99 -2.94 0.27
CA ILE A 9 6.26 -2.75 1.69
C ILE A 9 6.00 -1.28 2.02
N GLY A 10 4.96 -1.04 2.82
CA GLY A 10 4.47 0.28 3.24
C GLY A 10 3.24 0.76 2.47
N PHE A 11 2.21 1.19 3.18
CA PHE A 11 0.95 1.73 2.66
C PHE A 11 1.06 3.25 2.41
N GLY A 12 2.19 3.72 1.90
CA GLY A 12 2.40 5.12 1.53
C GLY A 12 1.59 5.55 0.30
N LYS A 13 1.66 6.83 -0.07
CA LYS A 13 0.95 7.37 -1.24
C LYS A 13 1.29 6.63 -2.54
N ALA A 14 2.57 6.42 -2.82
CA ALA A 14 3.00 5.68 -4.00
C ALA A 14 2.60 4.20 -3.93
N GLY A 15 2.87 3.54 -2.79
CA GLY A 15 2.58 2.12 -2.60
C GLY A 15 1.11 1.77 -2.80
N LYS A 16 0.19 2.49 -2.14
CA LYS A 16 -1.26 2.23 -2.28
C LYS A 16 -1.79 2.57 -3.68
N THR A 17 -1.22 3.57 -4.34
CA THR A 17 -1.61 3.96 -5.70
C THR A 17 -1.18 2.90 -6.70
N LEU A 18 0.08 2.46 -6.63
CA LEU A 18 0.61 1.41 -7.50
C LEU A 18 -0.14 0.08 -7.28
N ALA A 19 -0.39 -0.29 -6.02
CA ALA A 19 -1.19 -1.47 -5.70
C ALA A 19 -2.57 -1.43 -6.37
N GLY A 20 -3.25 -0.28 -6.28
CA GLY A 20 -4.55 -0.08 -6.91
C GLY A 20 -4.49 -0.16 -8.44
N THR A 21 -3.43 0.37 -9.06
CA THR A 21 -3.23 0.25 -10.51
C THR A 21 -3.00 -1.21 -10.93
N LEU A 22 -2.06 -1.91 -10.29
CA LEU A 22 -1.77 -3.32 -10.58
C LEU A 22 -3.01 -4.21 -10.38
N ALA A 23 -3.75 -4.00 -9.29
CA ALA A 23 -5.00 -4.72 -9.05
C ALA A 23 -6.07 -4.43 -10.12
N LYS A 24 -6.17 -3.19 -10.62
CA LYS A 24 -7.05 -2.85 -11.76
C LYS A 24 -6.63 -3.53 -13.07
N HIS A 25 -5.34 -3.85 -13.23
CA HIS A 25 -4.83 -4.66 -14.33
C HIS A 25 -5.00 -6.17 -14.11
N GLY A 26 -5.65 -6.59 -13.01
CA GLY A 26 -5.91 -7.99 -12.70
C GLY A 26 -4.73 -8.72 -12.04
N GLU A 27 -3.70 -7.98 -11.63
CA GLU A 27 -2.52 -8.56 -11.00
C GLU A 27 -2.73 -8.78 -9.50
N GLU A 28 -2.19 -9.89 -8.98
CA GLU A 28 -2.19 -10.15 -7.55
C GLU A 28 -1.07 -9.34 -6.88
N VAL A 29 -1.44 -8.55 -5.86
CA VAL A 29 -0.53 -7.67 -5.12
C VAL A 29 -0.67 -7.92 -3.62
N LEU A 30 0.47 -8.13 -2.96
CA LEU A 30 0.55 -8.15 -1.50
C LEU A 30 1.09 -6.80 -1.00
N ILE A 31 0.36 -6.15 -0.09
CA ILE A 31 0.85 -4.98 0.62
C ILE A 31 1.12 -5.37 2.08
N ILE A 32 2.29 -5.00 2.59
CA ILE A 32 2.69 -5.23 3.97
C ILE A 32 2.85 -3.86 4.64
N GLU A 33 2.08 -3.62 5.70
CA GLU A 33 2.21 -2.44 6.55
C GLU A 33 2.51 -2.88 7.98
N LYS A 34 3.41 -2.16 8.65
CA LYS A 34 3.88 -2.49 9.99
C LYS A 34 2.85 -2.17 11.06
N ASP A 35 2.14 -1.06 10.91
CA ASP A 35 1.23 -0.52 11.93
C ASP A 35 -0.20 -0.38 11.37
N PRO A 36 -1.21 -1.01 11.99
CA PRO A 36 -2.61 -0.85 11.56
C PRO A 36 -3.10 0.60 11.63
N ASN A 37 -2.52 1.45 12.48
CA ASN A 37 -2.85 2.88 12.55
C ASN A 37 -2.26 3.69 11.37
N MET A 38 -1.44 3.06 10.52
CA MET A 38 -0.80 3.69 9.37
C MET A 38 -1.47 3.33 8.04
N TYR A 39 -2.67 2.76 8.05
CA TYR A 39 -3.47 2.59 6.82
C TYR A 39 -3.72 3.94 6.14
N GLY A 40 -3.25 4.07 4.91
CA GLY A 40 -3.24 5.32 4.15
C GLY A 40 -1.89 6.05 4.11
N GLY A 41 -0.96 5.68 5.01
CA GLY A 41 0.40 6.20 5.12
C GLY A 41 0.52 7.52 5.87
N THR A 42 1.74 8.02 6.02
CA THR A 42 2.07 9.26 6.76
C THR A 42 1.23 10.47 6.32
N CYS A 43 0.96 10.61 5.02
CA CYS A 43 0.16 11.71 4.47
C CYS A 43 -1.30 11.73 4.99
N ILE A 44 -1.84 10.59 5.40
CA ILE A 44 -3.22 10.50 5.91
C ILE A 44 -3.23 10.56 7.43
N ASN A 45 -2.27 9.90 8.08
CA ASN A 45 -2.35 9.63 9.52
C ASN A 45 -1.50 10.55 10.39
N VAL A 46 -0.50 11.23 9.83
CA VAL A 46 0.46 12.03 10.60
C VAL A 46 0.57 13.45 10.05
N CYS A 47 0.70 13.58 8.73
CA CYS A 47 0.83 14.86 8.07
C CYS A 47 -0.56 15.48 7.91
N THR A 48 -0.99 16.26 8.90
CA THR A 48 -2.08 17.21 8.70
C THR A 48 -1.61 18.22 7.66
N ILE A 49 -2.35 18.36 6.56
CA ILE A 49 -2.29 19.56 5.70
C ILE A 49 -2.74 20.73 6.58
N ARG A 50 -1.79 21.37 7.26
CA ARG A 50 -1.97 22.65 7.92
C ARG A 50 -0.90 23.59 7.41
#